data_AF-A0A9C8WQ56-F1
#
_entry.id   AF-A0A9C8WQ56-F1
#
_cell.length_a   1.000
_cell.length_b   1.000
_cell.length_c   1.000
_cell.angle_alpha   90.00
_cell.angle_beta   90.00
_cell.angle_gamma   90.00
#
_symmetry.space_group_name_H-M   'P 1'
#
loop_
_entity.id
_entity.type
_entity.pdbx_description
1 polymer ?
#
loop_
_entity_poly.entity_id
_entity_poly.type
_entity_poly.pdbx_seq_one_letter_code
_entity_poly.pdbx_strand_id
1 'polypeptide(L)'
;MNIEKKQRASLVIVDDEQTILTELEILLGRSYDVHTFINPEDVEGFIENNHVDLIICDEMMPEMRGSELLERIHKTHPDICK
;
A
#
# COMPACT_ATOMS: atom_id res chain seq x y z
N MET A 1 22.07 23.55 12.22
CA MET A 1 21.99 22.07 12.27
C MET A 1 20.81 21.70 11.38
N ASN A 2 21.05 21.32 10.13
CA ASN A 2 19.97 20.82 9.28
C ASN A 2 19.63 19.43 9.81
N ILE A 3 18.47 19.31 10.47
CA ILE A 3 17.91 18.01 10.78
C ILE A 3 17.38 17.51 9.45
N GLU A 4 18.11 16.62 8.79
CA GLU A 4 17.56 15.88 7.66
C GLU A 4 16.32 15.14 8.19
N LYS A 5 15.13 15.57 7.74
CA LYS A 5 13.91 14.81 7.99
C LYS A 5 14.12 13.47 7.29
N LYS A 6 14.28 12.40 8.07
CA LYS A 6 14.23 11.05 7.52
C LYS A 6 12.86 10.91 6.85
N GLN A 7 12.85 10.77 5.53
CA GLN A 7 11.62 10.56 4.78
C GLN A 7 10.99 9.27 5.28
N ARG A 8 9.70 9.33 5.62
CA ARG A 8 8.96 8.16 6.08
C ARG A 8 8.71 7.28 4.87
N ALA A 9 8.81 5.96 5.05
CA ALA A 9 8.50 5.05 3.97
C ALA A 9 7.01 5.12 3.65
N SER A 10 6.67 5.12 2.36
CA SER A 10 5.30 5.10 1.85
C SER A 10 4.78 3.66 1.84
N LEU A 11 3.66 3.45 2.52
CA LEU A 11 3.04 2.14 2.72
C LEU A 11 1.63 2.16 2.12
N VAL A 12 1.37 1.26 1.18
CA VAL A 12 0.02 1.01 0.68
C VAL A 12 -0.58 -0.18 1.40
N ILE A 13 -1.84 -0.08 1.82
CA ILE A 13 -2.59 -1.16 2.46
C ILE A 13 -3.90 -1.36 1.69
N VAL A 14 -4.18 -2.59 1.29
CA VAL A 14 -5.35 -2.96 0.49
C VAL A 14 -6.12 -4.06 1.20
N ASP A 15 -7.39 -3.79 1.51
CA ASP A 15 -8.27 -4.69 2.27
C ASP A 15 -9.72 -4.26 2.02
N ASP A 16 -10.64 -5.18 1.74
CA ASP A 16 -12.04 -4.86 1.49
C ASP A 16 -12.82 -4.52 2.78
N GLU A 17 -12.21 -4.70 3.95
CA GLU A 17 -12.75 -4.32 5.25
C GLU A 17 -12.25 -2.95 5.72
N GLN A 18 -13.10 -1.92 5.59
CA GLN A 18 -12.81 -0.54 6.02
C GLN A 18 -12.31 -0.42 7.48
N THR A 19 -12.78 -1.30 8.37
CA THR A 19 -12.35 -1.33 9.77
C THR A 19 -10.87 -1.69 9.89
N ILE A 20 -10.41 -2.72 9.15
CA ILE A 20 -9.00 -3.15 9.14
C ILE A 20 -8.11 -2.04 8.62
N LEU A 21 -8.50 -1.39 7.52
CA LEU A 21 -7.77 -0.24 6.96
C LEU A 21 -7.60 0.88 7.99
N THR A 22 -8.68 1.23 8.70
CA THR A 22 -8.66 2.29 9.71
C THR A 22 -7.75 1.94 10.88
N GLU A 23 -7.80 0.71 11.37
CA GLU A 23 -6.97 0.24 12.48
C GLU A 23 -5.48 0.23 12.10
N LEU A 24 -5.15 -0.24 10.90
CA LEU A 24 -3.77 -0.28 10.40
C LEU A 24 -3.23 1.13 10.12
N GLU A 25 -4.04 2.04 9.59
CA GLU A 25 -3.66 3.44 9.41
C GLU A 25 -3.33 4.12 10.75
N ILE A 26 -4.14 3.90 11.80
CA ILE A 26 -3.88 4.43 13.14
C ILE A 26 -2.58 3.84 13.72
N LEU A 27 -2.38 2.53 13.56
CA LEU A 27 -1.23 1.80 14.11
C LEU A 27 0.09 2.20 13.43
N LEU A 28 0.08 2.29 12.10
CA LEU A 28 1.29 2.45 11.28
C LEU A 28 1.54 3.91 10.87
N GLY A 29 0.50 4.75 10.88
CA GLY A 29 0.53 6.15 10.47
C GLY A 29 1.36 7.10 11.34
N ARG A 30 1.99 6.61 12.42
CA ARG A 30 3.06 7.33 13.15
C ARG A 30 4.47 7.06 12.63
N SER A 31 4.67 5.93 11.95
CA SER A 31 5.98 5.49 11.43
C SER A 31 6.07 5.61 9.91
N TYR A 32 4.97 5.35 9.19
CA TYR A 32 4.90 5.31 7.73
C TYR A 32 3.92 6.34 7.16
N ASP A 33 4.13 6.78 5.94
CA ASP A 33 3.11 7.54 5.20
C ASP A 33 2.16 6.51 4.59
N VAL A 34 1.02 6.28 5.26
CA VAL A 34 0.08 5.19 4.94
C VAL A 34 -0.96 5.67 3.94
N HIS A 35 -1.22 4.84 2.94
CA HIS A 35 -2.28 5.01 1.94
C HIS A 35 -3.14 3.75 1.94
N THR A 36 -4.45 3.90 2.14
CA THR A 36 -5.39 2.77 2.26
C THR A 36 -6.31 2.70 1.05
N PHE A 37 -6.63 1.49 0.60
CA PHE A 37 -7.51 1.22 -0.54
C PHE A 37 -8.49 0.12 -0.17
N ILE A 38 -9.79 0.43 -0.27
CA ILE A 38 -10.85 -0.57 -0.11
C ILE A 38 -11.07 -1.40 -1.38
N ASN A 39 -10.79 -0.80 -2.54
CA ASN A 39 -10.92 -1.44 -3.83
C ASN A 39 -9.52 -1.67 -4.41
N PRO A 40 -9.11 -2.93 -4.68
CA PRO A 40 -7.80 -3.24 -5.22
C PRO A 40 -7.51 -2.62 -6.60
N GLU A 41 -8.53 -2.35 -7.41
CA GLU A 41 -8.37 -1.76 -8.76
C GLU A 41 -7.87 -0.30 -8.72
N ASP A 42 -8.05 0.40 -7.60
CA ASP A 42 -7.63 1.79 -7.45
C ASP A 42 -6.11 1.93 -7.19
N VAL A 43 -5.43 0.83 -6.85
CA VAL A 43 -4.03 0.81 -6.44
C VAL A 43 -3.09 1.10 -7.60
N GLU A 44 -3.35 0.53 -8.78
CA GLU A 44 -2.47 0.67 -9.95
C GLU A 44 -2.33 2.14 -10.38
N GLY A 45 -3.45 2.87 -10.46
CA GLY A 45 -3.44 4.30 -10.81
C GLY A 45 -2.72 5.17 -9.77
N PHE A 46 -2.73 4.75 -8.49
CA PHE A 46 -2.00 5.44 -7.45
C PHE A 46 -0.49 5.24 -7.60
N ILE A 47 -0.01 4.00 -7.79
CA ILE A 47 1.42 3.70 -7.85
C ILE A 47 2.10 4.27 -9.12
N GLU A 48 1.34 4.49 -10.20
CA GLU A 48 1.86 5.15 -11.41
C GLU A 48 2.39 6.57 -11.15
N ASN A 49 1.81 7.26 -10.15
CA ASN A 49 2.05 8.67 -9.89
C ASN A 49 2.72 8.93 -8.54
N ASN A 50 2.93 7.89 -7.72
CA ASN A 50 3.42 8.01 -6.35
C ASN A 50 4.50 6.96 -6.07
N HIS A 51 5.57 7.38 -5.38
CA HIS A 51 6.58 6.45 -4.88
C HIS A 51 6.01 5.63 -3.72
N VAL A 52 6.12 4.30 -3.80
CA VAL A 52 5.65 3.36 -2.78
C VAL A 52 6.80 2.41 -2.41
N ASP A 53 7.04 2.23 -1.11
CA ASP A 53 8.12 1.38 -0.61
C ASP A 53 7.65 -0.04 -0.27
N LEU A 54 6.38 -0.20 0.10
CA LEU A 54 5.79 -1.49 0.47
C LEU A 54 4.28 -1.50 0.21
N ILE A 55 3.75 -2.65 -0.21
CA ILE A 55 2.33 -2.94 -0.29
C ILE A 55 1.99 -4.10 0.66
N ILE A 56 0.98 -3.91 1.50
CA ILE A 56 0.33 -4.95 2.28
C ILE A 56 -1.06 -5.15 1.68
N CYS A 57 -1.43 -6.37 1.35
CA CYS A 57 -2.69 -6.66 0.69
C CYS A 57 -3.34 -7.90 1.32
N ASP A 58 -4.65 -7.84 1.58
CA ASP A 58 -5.40 -9.03 1.93
C ASP A 58 -5.45 -10.03 0.76
N GLU A 59 -5.38 -11.32 1.07
CA GLU A 59 -5.34 -12.36 0.04
C GLU A 59 -6.74 -12.68 -0.51
N MET A 60 -7.80 -12.43 0.24
CA MET A 60 -9.15 -12.92 0.01
C MET A 60 -10.16 -11.78 -0.15
N MET A 61 -10.00 -10.95 -1.18
CA MET A 61 -10.95 -9.89 -1.50
C MET A 61 -12.04 -10.37 -2.50
N PRO A 62 -13.24 -9.76 -2.51
CA PRO A 62 -14.36 -10.16 -3.39
C PRO A 62 -14.06 -10.05 -4.89
N GLU A 63 -13.29 -9.04 -5.29
CA GLU A 63 -13.01 -8.72 -6.70
C GLU A 63 -11.82 -9.54 -7.24
N MET A 64 -10.76 -9.69 -6.45
CA MET A 64 -9.53 -10.40 -6.85
C MET A 64 -8.74 -10.91 -5.64
N ARG A 65 -7.79 -11.81 -5.89
CA ARG A 65 -6.82 -12.21 -4.85
C ARG A 65 -5.74 -11.16 -4.66
N GLY A 66 -5.27 -10.97 -3.43
CA GLY A 66 -4.13 -10.09 -3.16
C GLY A 66 -2.87 -10.52 -3.92
N SER A 67 -2.59 -11.82 -3.98
CA SER A 67 -1.51 -12.37 -4.80
C SER A 67 -1.62 -12.01 -6.29
N GLU A 68 -2.84 -11.92 -6.85
CA GLU A 68 -3.05 -11.52 -8.23
C GLU A 68 -2.72 -10.03 -8.44
N LEU A 69 -3.19 -9.15 -7.53
CA LEU A 69 -2.84 -7.73 -7.55
C LEU A 69 -1.31 -7.54 -7.47
N LEU A 70 -0.66 -8.21 -6.51
CA LEU A 70 0.78 -8.10 -6.31
C LEU A 70 1.57 -8.63 -7.53
N GLU A 71 1.10 -9.69 -8.20
CA GLU A 71 1.72 -10.17 -9.44
C GLU A 71 1.61 -9.13 -10.56
N ARG A 72 0.46 -8.45 -10.71
CA ARG A 72 0.27 -7.38 -11.71
C ARG A 72 1.21 -6.20 -11.42
N ILE A 73 1.26 -5.76 -10.16
CA ILE A 73 2.13 -4.67 -9.72
C ILE A 73 3.60 -5.02 -9.93
N HIS A 74 4.04 -6.23 -9.59
CA HIS A 74 5.44 -6.63 -9.76
C HIS A 74 5.89 -6.63 -11.24
N LYS A 75 4.97 -6.86 -12.18
CA LYS A 75 5.28 -6.80 -13.63
C LYS A 75 5.60 -5.38 -14.10
N THR A 76 5.00 -4.36 -13.51
CA THR A 76 5.17 -2.95 -13.91
C THR A 76 6.12 -2.18 -12.98
N HIS A 77 6.17 -2.57 -11.70
CA HIS A 77 6.94 -1.94 -10.64
C HIS A 77 7.65 -3.01 -9.77
N PRO A 78 8.69 -3.67 -10.31
CA PRO A 78 9.34 -4.79 -9.64
C PRO A 78 10.00 -4.43 -8.29
N ASP A 79 10.30 -3.15 -8.07
CA ASP A 79 10.96 -2.67 -6.85
C ASP A 79 10.01 -2.47 -5.65
N ILE A 80 8.68 -2.45 -5.88
CA ILE A 80 7.65 -2.13 -4.87
C ILE A 80 7.33 -3.32 -3.93
N CYS A 81 7.76 -4.54 -4.27
CA CYS A 81 7.48 -5.74 -3.47
C CYS A 81 8.77 -6.34 -2.92
N LYS A 82 8.94 -6.29 -1.60
CA LYS A 82 9.89 -7.13 -0.86
C LYS A 82 9.17 -8.04 0.11
#